data_AF-A0AA96WVT8-F1
#
_entry.id   AF-A0AA96WVT8-F1
#
_cell.length_a   1.000
_cell.length_b   1.000
_cell.length_c   1.000
_cell.angle_alpha   90.00
_cell.angle_beta   90.00
_cell.angle_gamma   90.00
#
_symmetry.space_group_name_H-M   'P 1'
#
loop_
_entity.id
_entity.type
_entity.pdbx_description
1 polymer ?
#
loop_
_entity_poly.entity_id
_entity_poly.type
_entity_poly.pdbx_seq_one_letter_code
_entity_poly.pdbx_strand_id
1 'polypeptide(L)'
;MYWHSFWLTLAQATPKPTSVDSATIELLTRQLQFLQDANTRLSTSFTTFVTVVGFLIAGVVGISFWLFKTTLKDARQELKQLVQGVITREIETTVGKRVTYLEQILDRERLLEEITVHYINLKAPSDIPIEYEFLRDRFPRIVLKPFDNPIFHNANVIVLDLINNPTGKVLPDDNIRQILKELLDNLDPQRTAIVIYYRGERGQSAAISELDPNLYTIPANSRISLIGSTINAAYIADTLRRKRA
;
A
#
# COMPACT_ATOMS: atom_id res chain seq x y z
N MET A 1 49.90 48.80 -10.29
CA MET A 1 50.98 48.69 -9.30
C MET A 1 50.46 47.84 -8.15
N TYR A 2 51.01 46.63 -8.04
CA TYR A 2 51.03 45.62 -6.97
C TYR A 2 49.89 45.55 -5.91
N TRP A 3 49.09 44.46 -5.89
CA TRP A 3 49.19 43.26 -5.01
C TRP A 3 49.06 43.64 -3.51
N HIS A 4 48.07 43.19 -2.73
CA HIS A 4 47.92 41.80 -2.29
C HIS A 4 46.50 41.41 -1.83
N SER A 5 46.17 40.19 -2.23
CA SER A 5 45.14 39.28 -1.76
C SER A 5 45.22 39.00 -0.26
N PHE A 6 44.07 38.99 0.43
CA PHE A 6 43.92 38.34 1.74
C PHE A 6 42.80 37.30 1.66
N TRP A 7 43.18 36.09 1.23
CA TRP A 7 42.33 34.91 1.34
C TRP A 7 42.43 34.37 2.75
N LEU A 8 41.36 34.49 3.54
CA LEU A 8 41.18 33.74 4.79
C LEU A 8 40.76 32.32 4.44
N THR A 9 41.74 31.43 4.29
CA THR A 9 41.51 29.99 4.30
C THR A 9 41.24 29.55 5.74
N LEU A 10 39.99 29.26 6.05
CA LEU A 10 39.64 28.43 7.20
C LEU A 10 40.23 27.04 6.94
N ALA A 11 41.35 26.73 7.61
CA ALA A 11 41.87 25.38 7.69
C ALA A 11 40.84 24.52 8.43
N GLN A 12 39.98 23.84 7.66
CA GLN A 12 39.05 22.87 8.17
C GLN A 12 39.88 21.68 8.70
N ALA A 13 39.89 21.50 10.01
CA ALA A 13 40.48 20.33 10.64
C ALA A 13 39.87 19.08 10.01
N THR A 14 40.67 18.30 9.29
CA THR A 14 40.28 16.99 8.82
C THR A 14 39.98 16.13 10.05
N PRO A 15 38.78 15.52 10.16
CA PRO A 15 38.50 14.60 11.24
C PRO A 15 39.51 13.45 11.19
N LYS A 16 40.31 13.35 12.25
CA LYS A 16 41.20 12.23 12.55
C LYS A 16 40.36 10.94 12.47
N PRO A 17 40.81 9.87 11.78
CA PRO A 17 40.02 8.66 11.67
C PRO A 17 39.78 8.10 13.07
N THR A 18 38.55 8.23 13.55
CA THR A 18 38.06 7.52 14.72
C THR A 18 38.21 6.04 14.43
N SER A 19 38.98 5.34 15.27
CA SER A 19 39.12 3.89 15.22
C SER A 19 37.75 3.27 15.09
N VAL A 20 37.49 2.63 13.96
CA VAL A 20 36.18 2.06 13.65
C VAL A 20 35.92 0.94 14.65
N ASP A 21 34.97 1.18 15.54
CA ASP A 21 34.56 0.21 16.55
C ASP A 21 34.01 -1.02 15.84
N SER A 22 34.42 -2.21 16.28
CA SER A 22 34.16 -3.48 15.58
C SER A 22 32.66 -3.76 15.40
N ALA A 23 31.82 -3.23 16.29
CA ALA A 23 30.36 -3.27 16.19
C ALA A 23 29.79 -2.43 15.01
N THR A 24 30.45 -1.32 14.66
CA THR A 24 30.04 -0.47 13.52
C THR A 24 30.42 -1.14 12.20
N ILE A 25 31.58 -1.82 12.16
CA ILE A 25 32.01 -2.65 11.02
C ILE A 25 30.99 -3.76 10.78
N GLU A 26 30.52 -4.44 11.83
CA GLU A 26 29.55 -5.52 11.71
C GLU A 26 28.18 -5.03 11.18
N LEU A 27 27.72 -3.86 11.65
CA LEU A 27 26.46 -3.25 11.21
C LEU A 27 26.52 -2.77 9.75
N LEU A 28 27.63 -2.15 9.35
CA LEU A 28 27.90 -1.77 7.96
C LEU A 28 28.01 -3.01 7.06
N THR A 29 28.61 -4.10 7.55
CA THR A 29 28.71 -5.37 6.82
C THR A 29 27.33 -5.99 6.58
N ARG A 30 26.45 -5.99 7.58
CA ARG A 30 25.07 -6.47 7.43
C ARG A 30 24.28 -5.62 6.44
N GLN A 31 24.43 -4.29 6.46
CA GLN A 31 23.76 -3.41 5.50
C GLN A 31 24.28 -3.61 4.07
N LEU A 32 25.59 -3.81 3.90
CA LEU A 32 26.20 -4.19 2.62
C LEU A 32 25.69 -5.55 2.12
N GLN A 33 25.55 -6.54 3.00
CA GLN A 33 24.95 -7.84 2.66
C GLN A 33 23.49 -7.71 2.25
N PHE A 34 22.67 -6.91 2.95
CA PHE A 34 21.29 -6.66 2.55
C PHE A 34 21.19 -5.99 1.17
N LEU A 35 22.06 -5.03 0.87
CA LEU A 35 22.11 -4.37 -0.43
C LEU A 35 22.63 -5.32 -1.53
N GLN A 36 23.62 -6.15 -1.22
CA GLN A 36 24.09 -7.19 -2.13
C GLN A 36 23.02 -8.25 -2.39
N ASP A 37 22.29 -8.69 -1.38
CA ASP A 37 21.19 -9.64 -1.49
C ASP A 37 20.02 -9.05 -2.27
N ALA A 38 19.68 -7.78 -2.04
CA ALA A 38 18.67 -7.07 -2.81
C ALA A 38 19.09 -6.90 -4.28
N ASN A 39 20.34 -6.54 -4.53
CA ASN A 39 20.88 -6.41 -5.89
C ASN A 39 21.01 -7.77 -6.59
N THR A 40 21.34 -8.83 -5.85
CA THR A 40 21.36 -10.20 -6.35
C THR A 40 19.95 -10.67 -6.69
N ARG A 41 18.96 -10.42 -5.83
CA ARG A 41 17.54 -10.72 -6.11
C ARG A 41 17.01 -9.94 -7.30
N LEU A 42 17.41 -8.68 -7.44
CA LEU A 42 17.06 -7.85 -8.59
C LEU A 42 17.72 -8.39 -9.87
N SER A 43 19.00 -8.75 -9.81
CA SER A 43 19.74 -9.36 -10.91
C SER A 43 19.18 -10.72 -11.31
N THR A 44 18.79 -11.56 -10.34
CA THR A 44 18.09 -12.83 -10.59
C THR A 44 16.72 -12.61 -11.21
N SER A 45 15.95 -11.62 -10.74
CA SER A 45 14.63 -11.30 -11.30
C SER A 45 14.73 -10.74 -12.72
N PHE A 46 15.73 -9.88 -12.97
CA PHE A 46 16.02 -9.32 -14.29
C PHE A 46 16.55 -10.39 -15.25
N THR A 47 17.44 -11.27 -14.79
CA THR A 47 17.91 -12.42 -15.57
C THR A 47 16.76 -13.37 -15.88
N THR A 48 15.87 -13.65 -14.93
CA THR A 48 14.67 -14.48 -15.17
C THR A 48 13.75 -13.83 -16.19
N PHE A 49 13.52 -12.51 -16.10
CA PHE A 49 12.72 -11.77 -17.07
C PHE A 49 13.37 -11.77 -18.46
N VAL A 50 14.66 -11.49 -18.57
CA VAL A 50 15.41 -11.49 -19.84
C VAL A 50 15.52 -12.90 -20.42
N THR A 51 15.64 -13.94 -19.59
CA THR A 51 15.63 -15.33 -20.03
C THR A 51 14.24 -15.71 -20.54
N VAL A 52 13.15 -15.35 -19.86
CA VAL A 52 11.78 -15.64 -20.32
C VAL A 52 11.44 -14.89 -21.61
N VAL A 53 11.79 -13.61 -21.71
CA VAL A 53 11.61 -12.81 -22.94
C VAL A 53 12.55 -13.31 -24.05
N GLY A 54 13.77 -13.70 -23.70
CA GLY A 54 14.75 -14.30 -24.61
C GLY A 54 14.31 -15.66 -25.15
N PHE A 55 13.68 -16.52 -24.34
CA PHE A 55 13.08 -17.78 -24.77
C PHE A 55 11.86 -17.56 -25.67
N LEU A 56 11.08 -16.51 -25.45
CA LEU A 56 9.98 -16.13 -26.34
C LEU A 56 10.51 -15.67 -27.71
N ILE A 57 11.57 -14.86 -27.74
CA ILE A 57 12.15 -14.36 -29.00
C ILE A 57 12.95 -15.47 -29.72
N ALA A 58 13.76 -16.23 -29.01
CA ALA A 58 14.54 -17.35 -29.56
C ALA A 58 13.65 -18.55 -29.94
N GLY A 59 12.54 -18.77 -29.23
CA GLY A 59 11.53 -19.76 -29.60
C GLY A 59 10.86 -19.40 -30.93
N VAL A 60 10.48 -18.14 -31.12
CA VAL A 60 9.87 -17.67 -32.38
C VAL A 60 10.88 -17.69 -33.54
N VAL A 61 12.13 -17.30 -33.31
CA VAL A 61 13.17 -17.26 -34.36
C VAL A 61 13.74 -18.66 -34.67
N GLY A 62 13.95 -19.50 -33.66
CA GLY A 62 14.48 -20.86 -33.81
C GLY A 62 13.50 -21.82 -34.49
N ILE A 63 12.20 -21.72 -34.17
CA ILE A 63 11.15 -22.47 -34.86
C ILE A 63 11.05 -22.04 -36.33
N SER A 64 11.27 -20.77 -36.64
CA SER A 64 11.27 -20.26 -38.01
C SER A 64 12.42 -20.82 -38.88
N PHE A 65 13.60 -21.05 -38.28
CA PHE A 65 14.78 -21.57 -39.01
C PHE A 65 14.74 -23.10 -39.18
N TRP A 66 14.15 -23.84 -38.23
CA TRP A 66 14.00 -25.30 -38.32
C TRP A 66 12.84 -25.71 -39.26
N LEU A 67 11.74 -24.95 -39.29
CA LEU A 67 10.60 -25.17 -40.20
C LEU A 67 10.91 -24.94 -41.68
N PHE A 68 12.05 -24.32 -42.02
CA PHE A 68 12.46 -24.12 -43.41
C PHE A 68 13.08 -25.38 -44.05
N LYS A 69 13.45 -26.40 -43.25
CA LYS A 69 14.24 -27.55 -43.73
C LYS A 69 13.49 -28.87 -43.82
N THR A 70 12.30 -28.98 -43.24
CA THR A 70 11.48 -30.20 -43.28
C THR A 70 10.09 -29.89 -43.81
N THR A 71 9.59 -30.80 -44.64
CA THR A 71 8.44 -30.66 -45.53
C THR A 71 7.24 -29.99 -44.85
N LEU A 72 6.95 -28.75 -45.25
CA LEU A 72 6.02 -27.80 -44.63
C LEU A 72 4.54 -28.29 -44.50
N LYS A 73 4.22 -29.45 -45.07
CA LYS A 73 2.87 -29.99 -45.18
C LYS A 73 2.55 -30.98 -44.06
N ASP A 74 3.46 -31.91 -43.76
CA ASP A 74 3.22 -32.96 -42.77
C ASP A 74 3.38 -32.41 -41.33
N ALA A 75 4.40 -31.57 -41.12
CA ALA A 75 4.57 -30.84 -39.87
C ALA A 75 3.39 -29.90 -39.58
N ARG A 76 2.71 -29.37 -40.60
CA ARG A 76 1.54 -28.49 -40.40
C ARG A 76 0.34 -29.22 -39.84
N GLN A 77 0.16 -30.49 -40.19
CA GLN A 77 -1.07 -31.22 -39.90
C GLN A 77 -1.02 -31.86 -38.51
N GLU A 78 0.14 -32.41 -38.15
CA GLU A 78 0.42 -32.98 -36.83
C GLU A 78 0.54 -31.89 -35.76
N LEU A 79 1.20 -30.77 -36.09
CA LEU A 79 1.32 -29.61 -35.22
C LEU A 79 -0.03 -28.92 -35.03
N LYS A 80 -0.92 -28.88 -36.03
CA LYS A 80 -2.28 -28.32 -35.86
C LYS A 80 -3.12 -29.14 -34.87
N GLN A 81 -2.98 -30.47 -34.84
CA GLN A 81 -3.71 -31.34 -33.91
C GLN A 81 -3.12 -31.30 -32.48
N LEU A 82 -1.79 -31.31 -32.34
CA LEU A 82 -1.12 -31.19 -31.04
C LEU A 82 -1.28 -29.79 -30.43
N VAL A 83 -1.17 -28.75 -31.25
CA VAL A 83 -1.41 -27.35 -30.84
C VAL A 83 -2.87 -27.13 -30.53
N GLN A 84 -3.85 -27.56 -31.34
CA GLN A 84 -5.27 -27.38 -30.98
C GLN A 84 -5.68 -28.15 -29.72
N GLY A 85 -5.04 -29.27 -29.38
CA GLY A 85 -5.32 -30.01 -28.15
C GLY A 85 -4.72 -29.39 -26.89
N VAL A 86 -3.46 -28.94 -26.97
CA VAL A 86 -2.68 -28.45 -25.81
C VAL A 86 -2.82 -26.94 -25.61
N ILE A 87 -2.88 -26.15 -26.70
CA ILE A 87 -3.09 -24.71 -26.62
C ILE A 87 -4.49 -24.39 -26.08
N THR A 88 -5.52 -25.10 -26.52
CA THR A 88 -6.88 -24.79 -26.09
C THR A 88 -7.04 -25.03 -24.59
N ARG A 89 -6.60 -26.17 -24.02
CA ARG A 89 -6.77 -26.41 -22.58
C ARG A 89 -5.82 -25.65 -21.66
N GLU A 90 -4.54 -25.51 -22.00
CA GLU A 90 -3.55 -24.87 -21.11
C GLU A 90 -3.60 -23.33 -21.22
N ILE A 91 -3.84 -22.79 -22.43
CA ILE A 91 -4.00 -21.35 -22.64
C ILE A 91 -5.39 -20.90 -22.17
N GLU A 92 -6.48 -21.64 -22.38
CA GLU A 92 -7.78 -21.24 -21.81
C GLU A 92 -7.77 -21.25 -20.28
N THR A 93 -7.11 -22.22 -19.65
CA THR A 93 -7.02 -22.24 -18.18
C THR A 93 -6.11 -21.15 -17.64
N THR A 94 -4.98 -20.86 -18.29
CA THR A 94 -4.06 -19.80 -17.85
C THR A 94 -4.58 -18.41 -18.16
N VAL A 95 -5.09 -18.18 -19.37
CA VAL A 95 -5.72 -16.92 -19.77
C VAL A 95 -7.00 -16.72 -18.98
N GLY A 96 -7.84 -17.75 -18.82
CA GLY A 96 -9.05 -17.68 -18.01
C GLY A 96 -8.76 -17.28 -16.56
N LYS A 97 -7.78 -17.93 -15.90
CA LYS A 97 -7.33 -17.53 -14.55
C LYS A 97 -6.86 -16.08 -14.49
N ARG A 98 -6.12 -15.62 -15.51
CA ARG A 98 -5.65 -14.22 -15.58
C ARG A 98 -6.79 -13.24 -15.80
N VAL A 99 -7.78 -13.58 -16.63
CA VAL A 99 -8.98 -12.76 -16.85
C VAL A 99 -9.78 -12.67 -15.56
N THR A 100 -10.08 -13.78 -14.90
CA THR A 100 -10.77 -13.78 -13.59
C THR A 100 -10.01 -12.96 -12.55
N TYR A 101 -8.68 -13.04 -12.52
CA TYR A 101 -7.87 -12.23 -11.62
C TYR A 101 -7.97 -10.72 -11.93
N LEU A 102 -7.93 -10.35 -13.22
CA LEU A 102 -8.10 -8.96 -13.64
C LEU A 102 -9.51 -8.45 -13.33
N GLU A 103 -10.55 -9.25 -13.56
CA GLU A 103 -11.93 -8.94 -13.18
C GLU A 103 -12.03 -8.70 -11.68
N GLN A 104 -11.43 -9.57 -10.85
CA GLN A 104 -11.40 -9.37 -9.40
C GLN A 104 -10.67 -8.09 -8.98
N ILE A 105 -9.60 -7.70 -9.67
CA ILE A 105 -8.93 -6.41 -9.40
C ILE A 105 -9.84 -5.25 -9.79
N LEU A 106 -10.46 -5.30 -10.96
CA LEU A 106 -11.33 -4.22 -11.44
C LEU A 106 -12.55 -4.05 -10.53
N ASP A 107 -13.16 -5.14 -10.10
CA ASP A 107 -14.29 -5.12 -9.15
C ASP A 107 -13.88 -4.53 -7.80
N ARG A 108 -12.66 -4.86 -7.35
CA ARG A 108 -12.07 -4.32 -6.13
C ARG A 108 -11.80 -2.83 -6.20
N GLU A 109 -11.30 -2.34 -7.33
CA GLU A 109 -11.08 -0.91 -7.55
C GLU A 109 -12.41 -0.15 -7.65
N ARG A 110 -13.38 -0.68 -8.39
CA ARG A 110 -14.71 -0.10 -8.53
C ARG A 110 -15.42 0.10 -7.18
N LEU A 111 -15.24 -0.84 -6.25
CA LEU A 111 -15.80 -0.72 -4.90
C LEU A 111 -15.34 0.57 -4.20
N LEU A 112 -14.08 0.98 -4.38
CA LEU A 112 -13.54 2.18 -3.73
C LEU A 112 -14.19 3.47 -4.27
N GLU A 113 -14.73 3.46 -5.49
CA GLU A 113 -15.45 4.59 -6.08
C GLU A 113 -16.86 4.79 -5.49
N GLU A 114 -17.48 3.70 -4.99
CA GLU A 114 -18.83 3.72 -4.42
C GLU A 114 -18.84 4.05 -2.92
N ILE A 115 -17.77 3.65 -2.21
CA ILE A 115 -17.63 3.78 -0.76
C ILE A 115 -17.44 5.25 -0.36
N THR A 116 -18.28 5.70 0.56
CA THR A 116 -18.17 7.03 1.17
C THR A 116 -17.29 6.97 2.41
N VAL A 117 -16.22 7.75 2.42
CA VAL A 117 -15.25 7.83 3.52
C VAL A 117 -15.40 9.17 4.23
N HIS A 118 -15.69 9.16 5.52
CA HIS A 118 -15.64 10.38 6.33
C HIS A 118 -14.30 10.42 7.07
N TYR A 119 -13.49 11.43 6.77
CA TYR A 119 -12.24 11.69 7.46
C TYR A 119 -12.49 12.70 8.58
N ILE A 120 -12.35 12.25 9.82
CA ILE A 120 -12.64 13.05 11.01
C ILE A 120 -11.34 13.65 11.50
N ASN A 121 -11.25 14.97 11.39
CA ASN A 121 -10.14 15.76 11.90
C ASN A 121 -10.55 16.40 13.23
N LEU A 122 -9.71 16.24 14.25
CA LEU A 122 -9.92 16.85 15.56
C LEU A 122 -9.50 18.32 15.59
N LYS A 123 -8.74 18.79 14.59
CA LYS A 123 -8.40 20.22 14.41
C LYS A 123 -9.48 20.96 13.62
N ALA A 124 -9.39 22.30 13.68
CA ALA A 124 -10.23 23.18 12.87
C ALA A 124 -10.11 22.86 11.36
N PRO A 125 -11.19 23.04 10.57
CA PRO A 125 -11.25 22.66 9.15
C PRO A 125 -10.19 23.30 8.23
N SER A 126 -9.53 24.38 8.67
CA SER A 126 -8.54 25.09 7.87
C SER A 126 -7.21 24.36 7.73
N ASP A 127 -6.92 23.37 8.57
CA ASP A 127 -5.69 22.57 8.53
C ASP A 127 -5.99 21.20 7.92
N ILE A 128 -5.79 21.06 6.61
CA ILE A 128 -6.04 19.81 5.88
C ILE A 128 -4.83 18.88 6.09
N PRO A 129 -5.00 17.71 6.71
CA PRO A 129 -3.90 16.76 6.89
C PRO A 129 -3.41 16.20 5.55
N ILE A 130 -2.09 16.02 5.40
CA ILE A 130 -1.53 15.39 4.19
C ILE A 130 -2.05 13.96 4.02
N GLU A 131 -2.36 13.27 5.12
CA GLU A 131 -2.98 11.95 5.12
C GLU A 131 -4.37 11.95 4.48
N TYR A 132 -5.15 13.02 4.65
CA TYR A 132 -6.43 13.18 3.96
C TYR A 132 -6.23 13.29 2.45
N GLU A 133 -5.21 14.03 1.99
CA GLU A 133 -4.93 14.19 0.56
C GLU A 133 -4.59 12.85 -0.10
N PHE A 134 -3.74 12.04 0.53
CA PHE A 134 -3.42 10.70 0.03
C PHE A 134 -4.65 9.79 -0.05
N LEU A 135 -5.56 9.90 0.91
CA LEU A 135 -6.81 9.14 0.86
C LEU A 135 -7.76 9.70 -0.21
N ARG A 136 -7.81 11.01 -0.43
CA ARG A 136 -8.62 11.64 -1.48
C ARG A 136 -8.25 11.17 -2.88
N ASP A 137 -6.97 10.97 -3.14
CA ASP A 137 -6.51 10.45 -4.43
C ASP A 137 -6.98 9.00 -4.66
N ARG A 138 -7.28 8.26 -3.59
CA ARG A 138 -7.72 6.86 -3.63
C ARG A 138 -9.24 6.68 -3.50
N PHE A 139 -9.91 7.58 -2.81
CA PHE A 139 -11.32 7.53 -2.47
C PHE A 139 -12.02 8.78 -3.01
N PRO A 140 -12.62 8.72 -4.21
CA PRO A 140 -13.28 9.88 -4.83
C PRO A 140 -14.40 10.48 -3.99
N ARG A 141 -15.02 9.69 -3.10
CA ARG A 141 -16.11 10.08 -2.20
C ARG A 141 -15.63 10.26 -0.75
N ILE A 142 -14.40 10.73 -0.54
CA ILE A 142 -13.94 11.14 0.78
C ILE A 142 -14.45 12.54 1.14
N VAL A 143 -14.82 12.74 2.39
CA VAL A 143 -15.25 14.04 2.93
C VAL A 143 -14.52 14.33 4.24
N LEU A 144 -13.84 15.47 4.31
CA LEU A 144 -13.29 15.99 5.56
C LEU A 144 -14.43 16.51 6.45
N LYS A 145 -14.48 16.04 7.69
CA LYS A 145 -15.48 16.45 8.69
C LYS A 145 -14.78 16.92 9.97
N PRO A 146 -15.22 18.05 10.56
CA PRO A 146 -14.83 18.38 11.92
C PRO A 146 -15.50 17.42 12.91
N PHE A 147 -14.90 17.26 14.08
CA PHE A 147 -15.46 16.43 15.15
C PHE A 147 -16.71 17.05 15.80
N ASP A 148 -16.81 18.37 15.79
CA ASP A 148 -17.76 19.19 16.58
C ASP A 148 -19.25 18.96 16.26
N ASN A 149 -19.59 18.31 15.14
CA ASN A 149 -20.96 17.96 14.78
C ASN A 149 -21.01 16.63 14.00
N PRO A 150 -20.89 15.49 14.69
CA PRO A 150 -20.59 14.20 14.10
C PRO A 150 -21.83 13.49 13.53
N ILE A 151 -22.54 14.08 12.56
CA ILE A 151 -23.63 13.34 11.88
C ILE A 151 -23.04 12.45 10.78
N PHE A 152 -22.99 11.13 11.02
CA PHE A 152 -22.31 10.15 10.15
C PHE A 152 -23.22 9.13 9.45
N HIS A 153 -24.52 9.39 9.35
CA HIS A 153 -25.52 8.41 8.86
C HIS A 153 -25.26 7.83 7.45
N ASN A 154 -24.39 8.44 6.65
CA ASN A 154 -24.05 7.99 5.30
C ASN A 154 -22.59 7.53 5.13
N ALA A 155 -21.81 7.45 6.21
CA ALA A 155 -20.43 6.99 6.13
C ALA A 155 -20.36 5.47 6.05
N ASN A 156 -19.69 4.93 5.03
CA ASN A 156 -19.34 3.52 4.99
C ASN A 156 -18.05 3.27 5.79
N VAL A 157 -17.11 4.21 5.71
CA VAL A 157 -15.87 4.18 6.48
C VAL A 157 -15.71 5.50 7.21
N ILE A 158 -15.36 5.42 8.49
CA ILE A 158 -14.95 6.58 9.29
C ILE A 158 -13.45 6.44 9.57
N VAL A 159 -12.67 7.46 9.22
CA VAL A 159 -11.26 7.57 9.58
C VAL A 159 -11.15 8.59 10.70
N LEU A 160 -10.86 8.15 11.92
CA LEU A 160 -10.65 9.01 13.08
C LEU A 160 -9.16 9.35 13.21
N ASP A 161 -8.79 10.60 12.97
CA ASP A 161 -7.41 11.05 13.11
C ASP A 161 -7.11 11.60 14.52
N LEU A 162 -6.46 10.77 15.33
CA LEU A 162 -6.00 11.16 16.67
C LEU A 162 -4.62 11.84 16.65
N ILE A 163 -3.89 11.77 15.54
CA ILE A 163 -2.56 12.38 15.39
C ILE A 163 -2.71 13.88 15.15
N ASN A 164 -3.57 14.28 14.21
CA ASN A 164 -3.84 15.68 13.92
C ASN A 164 -4.89 16.24 14.89
N ASN A 165 -4.52 16.35 16.16
CA ASN A 165 -5.35 16.96 17.20
C ASN A 165 -4.90 18.39 17.56
N PRO A 166 -5.76 19.21 18.17
CA PRO A 166 -5.47 20.61 18.48
C PRO A 166 -4.23 20.81 19.36
N THR A 167 -3.91 19.85 20.22
CA THR A 167 -2.77 19.96 21.14
C THR A 167 -1.43 19.66 20.46
N GLY A 168 -1.45 18.98 19.31
CA GLY A 168 -0.25 18.46 18.64
C GLY A 168 0.51 17.39 19.45
N LYS A 169 -0.02 16.99 20.61
CA LYS A 169 0.55 15.98 21.51
C LYS A 169 -0.26 14.71 21.45
N VAL A 170 0.30 13.65 22.02
CA VAL A 170 -0.40 12.38 22.18
C VAL A 170 -1.54 12.56 23.17
N LEU A 171 -2.75 12.18 22.73
CA LEU A 171 -3.95 12.26 23.56
C LEU A 171 -3.89 11.20 24.68
N PRO A 172 -4.23 11.56 25.93
CA PRO A 172 -4.41 10.60 27.01
C PRO A 172 -5.50 9.57 26.68
N ASP A 173 -5.39 8.37 27.26
CA ASP A 173 -6.33 7.27 27.04
C ASP A 173 -7.78 7.67 27.37
N ASP A 174 -8.00 8.43 28.45
CA ASP A 174 -9.33 8.89 28.84
C ASP A 174 -9.97 9.81 27.77
N ASN A 175 -9.16 10.68 27.17
CA ASN A 175 -9.63 11.56 26.10
C ASN A 175 -9.97 10.74 24.84
N ILE A 176 -9.16 9.73 24.52
CA ILE A 176 -9.42 8.82 23.39
C ILE A 176 -10.74 8.07 23.61
N ARG A 177 -10.96 7.53 24.82
CA ARG A 177 -12.21 6.85 25.18
C ARG A 177 -13.42 7.78 25.04
N GLN A 178 -13.29 9.02 25.48
CA GLN A 178 -14.38 10.01 25.37
C GLN A 178 -14.71 10.32 23.91
N ILE A 179 -13.69 10.61 23.09
CA ILE A 179 -13.85 10.88 21.65
C ILE A 179 -14.49 9.69 20.95
N LEU A 180 -14.02 8.47 21.25
CA LEU A 180 -14.57 7.25 20.68
C LEU A 180 -16.03 7.09 21.08
N LYS A 181 -16.37 7.22 22.36
CA LYS A 181 -17.76 7.12 22.83
C LYS A 181 -18.69 8.08 22.09
N GLU A 182 -18.30 9.35 21.96
CA GLU A 182 -19.07 10.35 21.23
C GLU A 182 -19.20 10.03 19.73
N LEU A 183 -18.14 9.49 19.11
CA LEU A 183 -18.20 8.97 17.75
C LEU A 183 -19.22 7.83 17.63
N LEU A 184 -19.16 6.86 18.55
CA LEU A 184 -20.03 5.67 18.57
C LEU A 184 -21.51 6.03 18.74
N ASP A 185 -21.81 7.01 19.58
CA ASP A 185 -23.19 7.46 19.84
C ASP A 185 -23.87 8.02 18.58
N ASN A 186 -23.11 8.38 17.54
CA ASN A 186 -23.62 9.00 16.32
C ASN A 186 -23.45 8.16 15.03
N LEU A 187 -22.98 6.90 15.13
CA LEU A 187 -22.74 6.04 13.96
C LEU A 187 -23.71 4.85 13.87
N ASP A 188 -23.95 4.33 12.66
CA ASP A 188 -24.68 3.07 12.45
C ASP A 188 -23.67 1.90 12.48
N PRO A 189 -23.55 1.15 13.59
CA PRO A 189 -22.49 0.14 13.77
C PRO A 189 -22.63 -1.02 12.78
N GLN A 190 -23.81 -1.21 12.19
CA GLN A 190 -24.08 -2.30 11.26
C GLN A 190 -23.68 -1.97 9.82
N ARG A 191 -23.30 -0.72 9.52
CA ARG A 191 -22.96 -0.26 8.17
C ARG A 191 -21.58 0.34 8.05
N THR A 192 -20.98 0.72 9.18
CA THR A 192 -19.79 1.54 9.21
C THR A 192 -18.60 0.77 9.78
N ALA A 193 -17.48 0.78 9.06
CA ALA A 193 -16.19 0.36 9.58
C ALA A 193 -15.39 1.59 10.03
N ILE A 194 -14.62 1.46 11.11
CA ILE A 194 -13.88 2.56 11.73
C ILE A 194 -12.39 2.29 11.61
N VAL A 195 -11.64 3.26 11.09
CA VAL A 195 -10.18 3.25 11.09
C VAL A 195 -9.71 4.28 12.11
N ILE A 196 -8.90 3.86 13.07
CA ILE A 196 -8.39 4.75 14.11
C ILE A 196 -6.93 5.02 13.82
N TYR A 197 -6.61 6.25 13.42
CA TYR A 197 -5.26 6.68 13.11
C TYR A 197 -4.59 7.29 14.34
N TYR A 198 -3.52 6.68 14.82
CA TYR A 198 -2.84 7.03 16.08
C TYR A 198 -1.32 6.85 15.95
N ARG A 199 -0.54 7.31 16.93
CA ARG A 199 0.93 7.27 16.86
C ARG A 199 1.53 5.95 17.36
N GLY A 200 0.77 5.16 18.12
CA GLY A 200 1.24 3.88 18.68
C GLY A 200 2.04 4.01 19.97
N GLU A 201 1.90 5.13 20.70
CA GLU A 201 2.54 5.29 22.00
C GLU A 201 1.85 4.45 23.10
N ARG A 202 2.56 4.16 24.20
CA ARG A 202 2.05 3.28 25.29
C ARG A 202 0.71 3.81 25.81
N GLY A 203 -0.31 2.96 25.87
CA GLY A 203 -1.65 3.27 26.38
C GLY A 203 -2.74 3.33 25.30
N GLN A 204 -2.47 4.01 24.18
CA GLN A 204 -3.48 4.25 23.14
C GLN A 204 -4.08 2.96 22.57
N SER A 205 -3.27 1.90 22.44
CA SER A 205 -3.75 0.59 21.98
C SER A 205 -4.72 -0.07 22.95
N ALA A 206 -4.59 0.17 24.26
CA ALA A 206 -5.49 -0.38 25.27
C ALA A 206 -6.87 0.29 25.17
N ALA A 207 -6.90 1.62 25.10
CA ALA A 207 -8.13 2.39 24.89
C ALA A 207 -8.89 1.96 23.62
N ILE A 208 -8.16 1.67 22.53
CA ILE A 208 -8.75 1.17 21.28
C ILE A 208 -9.24 -0.29 21.42
N SER A 209 -8.51 -1.14 22.14
CA SER A 209 -8.90 -2.55 22.32
C SER A 209 -10.11 -2.76 23.22
N GLU A 210 -10.46 -1.76 24.04
CA GLU A 210 -11.65 -1.78 24.91
C GLU A 210 -12.94 -1.38 24.18
N LEU A 211 -12.87 -1.08 22.88
CA LEU A 211 -14.04 -0.78 22.06
C LEU A 211 -15.00 -1.97 21.96
N ASP A 212 -16.28 -1.66 21.69
CA ASP A 212 -17.33 -2.68 21.53
C ASP A 212 -16.89 -3.73 20.49
N PRO A 213 -16.82 -5.03 20.86
CA PRO A 213 -16.40 -6.09 19.96
C PRO A 213 -17.33 -6.28 18.75
N ASN A 214 -18.54 -5.70 18.77
CA ASN A 214 -19.45 -5.72 17.63
C ASN A 214 -19.09 -4.71 16.54
N LEU A 215 -18.15 -3.81 16.80
CA LEU A 215 -17.68 -2.81 15.83
C LEU A 215 -16.49 -3.31 15.03
N TYR A 216 -16.50 -3.03 13.74
CA TYR A 216 -15.35 -3.29 12.88
C TYR A 216 -14.36 -2.12 12.97
N THR A 217 -13.48 -2.18 13.97
CA THR A 217 -12.42 -1.19 14.20
C THR A 217 -11.07 -1.70 13.68
N ILE A 218 -10.36 -0.88 12.91
CA ILE A 218 -9.02 -1.20 12.41
C ILE A 218 -8.02 -0.13 12.90
N PRO A 219 -7.03 -0.50 13.73
CA PRO A 219 -5.98 0.44 14.14
C PRO A 219 -5.00 0.71 13.00
N ALA A 220 -4.61 1.97 12.83
CA ALA A 220 -3.56 2.42 11.92
C ALA A 220 -2.54 3.27 12.69
N ASN A 221 -1.28 2.83 12.77
CA ASN A 221 -0.24 3.51 13.54
C ASN A 221 0.81 4.24 12.68
N SER A 222 0.62 4.23 11.36
CA SER A 222 1.51 4.84 10.37
C SER A 222 0.71 5.24 9.13
N ARG A 223 1.23 6.18 8.33
CA ARG A 223 0.58 6.63 7.08
C ARG A 223 0.31 5.49 6.10
N ILE A 224 1.25 4.56 5.99
CA ILE A 224 1.12 3.38 5.12
C ILE A 224 -0.01 2.48 5.64
N SER A 225 -0.01 2.20 6.95
CA SER A 225 -1.09 1.40 7.56
C SER A 225 -2.45 2.09 7.49
N LEU A 226 -2.51 3.43 7.50
CA LEU A 226 -3.75 4.19 7.36
C LEU A 226 -4.42 3.94 6.01
N ILE A 227 -3.66 4.04 4.93
CA ILE A 227 -4.17 3.79 3.57
C ILE A 227 -4.65 2.34 3.47
N GLY A 228 -3.81 1.38 3.86
CA GLY A 228 -4.16 -0.05 3.81
C GLY A 228 -5.38 -0.39 4.69
N SER A 229 -5.46 0.17 5.89
CA SER A 229 -6.58 -0.04 6.82
C SER A 229 -7.86 0.58 6.30
N THR A 230 -7.80 1.74 5.64
CA THR A 230 -8.97 2.39 5.02
C THR A 230 -9.50 1.57 3.86
N ILE A 231 -8.63 1.00 3.04
CA ILE A 231 -9.01 0.05 1.97
C ILE A 231 -9.66 -1.21 2.55
N ASN A 232 -9.07 -1.79 3.60
CA ASN A 232 -9.64 -2.97 4.26
C ASN A 232 -11.01 -2.66 4.89
N ALA A 233 -11.14 -1.50 5.54
CA ALA A 233 -12.40 -1.04 6.10
C ALA A 233 -13.47 -0.85 5.01
N ALA A 234 -13.10 -0.35 3.83
CA ALA A 234 -14.01 -0.21 2.69
C ALA A 234 -14.59 -1.58 2.25
N TYR A 235 -13.75 -2.62 2.15
CA TYR A 235 -14.23 -3.97 1.82
C TYR A 235 -15.15 -4.55 2.90
N ILE A 236 -14.84 -4.31 4.17
CA ILE A 236 -15.70 -4.72 5.28
C ILE A 236 -17.04 -4.01 5.19
N ALA A 237 -17.03 -2.68 5.01
CA ALA A 237 -18.24 -1.88 4.91
C ALA A 237 -19.13 -2.29 3.73
N ASP A 238 -18.55 -2.63 2.57
CA ASP A 238 -19.33 -3.16 1.44
C ASP A 238 -19.96 -4.52 1.78
N THR A 239 -19.23 -5.40 2.47
CA THR A 239 -19.75 -6.69 2.92
C THR A 239 -20.93 -6.51 3.90
N LEU A 240 -20.82 -5.55 4.82
CA LEU A 240 -21.90 -5.20 5.75
C LEU A 240 -23.13 -4.66 5.01
N ARG A 241 -22.91 -3.79 4.02
CA ARG A 241 -23.97 -3.25 3.16
C ARG A 241 -24.72 -4.36 2.42
N ARG A 242 -24.00 -5.31 1.81
CA ARG A 242 -24.59 -6.43 1.05
C ARG A 242 -25.38 -7.40 1.93
N LYS A 243 -24.96 -7.64 3.17
CA LYS A 243 -25.69 -8.53 4.11
C LYS A 243 -27.07 -8.01 4.51
N ARG A 244 -27.36 -6.73 4.26
CA ARG A 244 -28.61 -6.06 4.64
C ARG A 244 -29.56 -5.81 3.47
N ALA A 245 -29.08 -5.92 2.22
CA ALA A 245 -29.88 -5.79 1.01
C ALA A 245 -30.60 -7.10 0.68
#